data_AF-A0A0F7SST0-F1
#
_entry.id   AF-A0A0F7SST0-F1
#
_cell.length_a   1.000
_cell.length_b   1.000
_cell.length_c   1.000
_cell.angle_alpha   90.00
_cell.angle_beta   90.00
_cell.angle_gamma   90.00
#
_symmetry.space_group_name_H-M   'P 1'
#
loop_
_entity.id
_entity.type
_entity.pdbx_description
1 polymer ?
#
loop_
_entity_poly.entity_id
_entity_poly.type
_entity_poly.pdbx_seq_one_letter_code
_entity_poly.pdbx_strand_id
1 'polypeptide(L)'
;MRSPILALSLISTLTLSPAVLAFVGTSPLVAWSSDSTLSGLQSLEQAVEAKGPIVSASSVFDELLSGDELCGLKGVLVISQESLHASDLRSTPLLSPFLKTSSLSIPYVASGSVDRLEASIQSLSRSCGARVDTLKAGESITDLKPLEMDRSMRLVQVMAKREEIEGESRETMLAWEDALLAPMVKSFLEAYPDSHLVVLTGHPAVGEMAAVQAERRQESTLEVPSEDYSNLVAPFKGNGNHSTGEKTALLARYDITSTSILTMLGVSFGILIPILGFGIMALTSVSVPPRMDNVKGIQTVTADKKNQ
;
A
#
# COMPACT_ATOMS: atom_id res chain seq x y z
N MET A 1 18.22 4.31 43.89
CA MET A 1 17.06 4.88 43.17
C MET A 1 17.24 4.61 41.69
N ARG A 2 16.52 3.63 41.14
CA ARG A 2 16.61 3.24 39.72
C ARG A 2 15.66 4.14 38.92
N SER A 3 16.18 4.74 37.85
CA SER A 3 15.51 5.80 37.10
C SER A 3 14.31 5.25 36.31
N PRO A 4 13.08 5.75 36.52
CA PRO A 4 11.87 5.32 35.80
C PRO A 4 11.88 5.69 34.30
N ILE A 5 12.86 6.49 33.86
CA ILE A 5 12.97 7.02 32.49
C ILE A 5 13.36 5.93 31.47
N LEU A 6 14.11 4.90 31.89
CA LEU A 6 14.51 3.81 30.99
C LEU A 6 13.36 2.83 30.66
N ALA A 7 12.34 2.71 31.51
CA ALA A 7 11.24 1.78 31.30
C ALA A 7 10.24 2.25 30.23
N LEU A 8 10.02 3.56 30.10
CA LEU A 8 9.07 4.12 29.13
C LEU A 8 9.58 4.14 27.68
N SER A 9 10.91 4.25 27.47
CA SER A 9 11.51 4.23 26.13
C SER A 9 11.44 2.85 25.46
N LEU A 10 11.47 1.77 26.25
CA LEU A 10 11.45 0.39 25.74
C LEU A 10 10.05 -0.08 25.34
N ILE A 11 9.00 0.53 25.89
CA ILE A 11 7.61 0.16 25.61
C ILE A 11 7.12 0.78 24.28
N SER A 12 7.62 1.96 23.89
CA SER A 12 7.21 2.63 22.64
C SER A 12 7.80 1.99 21.37
N THR A 13 8.92 1.28 21.46
CA THR A 13 9.52 0.61 20.29
C THR A 13 8.83 -0.71 19.94
N LEU A 14 8.12 -1.35 20.87
CA LEU A 14 7.44 -2.63 20.62
C LEU A 14 6.09 -2.50 19.93
N THR A 15 5.42 -1.34 20.00
CA THR A 15 4.04 -1.19 19.50
C THR A 15 3.93 -0.81 18.02
N LEU A 16 5.01 -0.40 17.35
CA LEU A 16 5.01 -0.05 15.92
C LEU A 16 5.53 -1.15 14.98
N SER A 17 6.12 -2.22 15.51
CA SER A 17 6.65 -3.30 14.67
C SER A 17 5.60 -4.13 13.89
N PRO A 18 4.35 -4.35 14.36
CA PRO A 18 3.42 -5.23 13.62
C PRO A 18 2.78 -4.57 12.39
N ALA A 19 2.90 -3.25 12.21
CA ALA A 19 2.28 -2.55 11.08
C ALA A 19 2.92 -2.88 9.72
N VAL A 20 4.19 -3.32 9.71
CA VAL A 20 4.93 -3.64 8.47
C VAL A 20 4.58 -5.05 7.97
N LEU A 21 4.27 -5.98 8.87
CA LEU A 21 3.96 -7.38 8.51
C LEU A 21 2.62 -7.54 7.80
N ALA A 22 1.68 -6.60 7.99
CA ALA A 22 0.35 -6.67 7.40
C ALA A 22 0.35 -6.66 5.86
N PHE A 23 1.40 -6.12 5.23
CA PHE A 23 1.50 -6.01 3.77
C PHE A 23 2.40 -7.07 3.14
N VAL A 24 3.05 -7.92 3.94
CA VAL A 24 3.90 -9.01 3.44
C VAL A 24 3.04 -10.01 2.67
N GLY A 25 3.48 -10.33 1.46
CA GLY A 25 2.72 -11.20 0.57
C GLY A 25 1.44 -10.54 0.05
N THR A 26 1.41 -9.22 -0.11
CA THR A 26 0.41 -8.53 -0.94
C THR A 26 1.05 -8.06 -2.24
N SER A 27 0.24 -8.00 -3.29
CA SER A 27 0.64 -7.54 -4.61
C SER A 27 -0.35 -6.47 -5.09
N PRO A 28 0.11 -5.46 -5.84
CA PRO A 28 -0.80 -4.49 -6.42
C PRO A 28 -1.63 -5.14 -7.54
N LEU A 29 -2.79 -4.56 -7.78
CA LEU A 29 -3.61 -4.79 -8.96
C LEU A 29 -4.04 -3.45 -9.52
N VAL A 30 -3.74 -3.23 -10.80
CA VAL A 30 -4.19 -2.07 -11.56
C VAL A 30 -4.90 -2.58 -12.78
N ALA A 31 -6.12 -2.11 -13.03
CA ALA A 31 -6.87 -2.44 -14.23
C ALA A 31 -7.38 -1.16 -14.87
N TRP A 32 -7.35 -1.08 -16.20
CA TRP A 32 -7.93 0.04 -16.93
C TRP A 32 -8.54 -0.43 -18.25
N SER A 33 -9.59 0.27 -18.67
CA SER A 33 -10.35 -0.05 -19.86
C SER A 33 -10.46 1.17 -20.78
N SER A 34 -10.45 0.95 -22.09
CA SER A 34 -10.87 1.99 -23.05
C SER A 34 -12.37 2.23 -23.00
N ASP A 35 -13.14 1.22 -22.58
CA ASP A 35 -14.57 1.29 -22.48
C ASP A 35 -14.98 1.85 -21.10
N SER A 36 -15.48 3.09 -21.09
CA SER A 36 -15.98 3.76 -19.89
C SER A 36 -17.29 3.17 -19.35
N THR A 37 -17.99 2.34 -20.15
CA THR A 37 -19.27 1.73 -19.76
C THR A 37 -19.10 0.48 -18.89
N LEU A 38 -17.85 0.00 -18.75
CA LEU A 38 -17.49 -1.18 -17.97
C LEU A 38 -17.72 -0.91 -16.48
N SER A 39 -18.93 -1.22 -16.03
CA SER A 39 -19.43 -0.85 -14.70
C SER A 39 -18.78 -1.71 -13.62
N GLY A 40 -18.31 -2.90 -13.97
CA GLY A 40 -17.63 -3.84 -13.08
C GLY A 40 -16.38 -3.27 -12.43
N LEU A 41 -15.62 -2.40 -13.09
CA LEU A 41 -14.46 -1.75 -12.46
C LEU A 41 -14.87 -0.83 -11.30
N GLN A 42 -15.95 -0.08 -11.46
CA GLN A 42 -16.47 0.82 -10.42
C GLN A 42 -17.14 0.05 -9.28
N SER A 43 -17.90 -1.01 -9.61
CA SER A 43 -18.51 -1.89 -8.60
C SER A 43 -17.45 -2.62 -7.78
N LEU A 44 -16.38 -3.09 -8.43
CA LEU A 44 -15.27 -3.76 -7.76
C LEU A 44 -14.50 -2.79 -6.84
N GLU A 45 -14.28 -1.55 -7.26
CA GLU A 45 -13.68 -0.50 -6.41
C GLU A 45 -14.49 -0.32 -5.12
N GLN A 46 -15.80 -0.15 -5.23
CA GLN A 46 -16.71 -0.01 -4.08
C GLN A 46 -16.73 -1.27 -3.19
N ALA A 47 -16.71 -2.46 -3.80
CA ALA A 47 -16.68 -3.72 -3.06
C ALA A 47 -15.37 -3.90 -2.28
N VAL A 48 -14.25 -3.45 -2.84
CA VAL A 48 -12.93 -3.45 -2.21
C VAL A 48 -12.89 -2.46 -1.05
N GLU A 49 -13.37 -1.23 -1.26
CA GLU A 49 -13.49 -0.22 -0.20
C GLU A 49 -14.31 -0.72 0.99
N ALA A 50 -15.37 -1.49 0.74
CA ALA A 50 -16.22 -2.06 1.78
C ALA A 50 -15.58 -3.24 2.55
N LYS A 51 -14.72 -4.04 1.90
CA LYS A 51 -14.07 -5.23 2.51
C LYS A 51 -12.85 -4.88 3.36
N GLY A 52 -12.31 -3.67 3.22
CA GLY A 52 -11.17 -3.17 4.00
C GLY A 52 -9.84 -3.18 3.22
N PRO A 53 -8.71 -2.97 3.91
CA PRO A 53 -7.43 -2.63 3.25
C PRO A 53 -6.75 -3.80 2.52
N ILE A 54 -7.14 -5.05 2.82
CA ILE A 54 -6.58 -6.25 2.22
C ILE A 54 -7.72 -7.13 1.72
N VAL A 55 -7.74 -7.40 0.41
CA VAL A 55 -8.77 -8.23 -0.24
C VAL A 55 -8.13 -9.48 -0.82
N SER A 56 -8.84 -10.61 -0.78
CA SER A 56 -8.37 -11.86 -1.37
C SER A 56 -8.26 -11.74 -2.89
N ALA A 57 -7.10 -12.10 -3.46
CA ALA A 57 -6.88 -12.17 -4.90
C ALA A 57 -7.95 -12.99 -5.62
N SER A 58 -8.38 -14.12 -5.06
CA SER A 58 -9.40 -14.96 -5.71
C SER A 58 -10.71 -14.21 -5.88
N SER A 59 -11.18 -13.53 -4.83
CA SER A 59 -12.42 -12.76 -4.91
C SER A 59 -12.30 -11.59 -5.90
N VAL A 60 -11.14 -10.93 -5.96
CA VAL A 60 -10.93 -9.82 -6.88
C VAL A 60 -10.88 -10.31 -8.33
N PHE A 61 -10.13 -11.37 -8.63
CA PHE A 61 -10.05 -11.90 -10.00
C PHE A 61 -11.35 -12.54 -10.45
N ASP A 62 -12.06 -13.24 -9.58
CA ASP A 62 -13.35 -13.81 -9.92
C ASP A 62 -14.36 -12.69 -10.17
N GLU A 63 -14.43 -11.66 -9.33
CA GLU A 63 -15.34 -10.52 -9.53
C GLU A 63 -14.95 -9.67 -10.76
N LEU A 64 -13.65 -9.44 -10.99
CA LEU A 64 -13.14 -8.70 -12.14
C LEU A 64 -13.36 -9.44 -13.46
N LEU A 65 -13.10 -10.75 -13.50
CA LEU A 65 -13.05 -11.56 -14.74
C LEU A 65 -14.31 -12.40 -15.00
N SER A 66 -15.34 -12.33 -14.15
CA SER A 66 -16.61 -13.05 -14.36
C SER A 66 -17.71 -12.22 -15.01
N GLY A 67 -17.52 -10.91 -15.19
CA GLY A 67 -18.54 -10.04 -15.76
C GLY A 67 -18.87 -10.37 -17.21
N ASP A 68 -20.15 -10.58 -17.53
CA ASP A 68 -20.62 -10.81 -18.91
C ASP A 68 -20.28 -9.64 -19.86
N GLU A 69 -20.12 -8.43 -19.29
CA GLU A 69 -19.69 -7.23 -20.02
C GLU A 69 -18.29 -7.39 -20.64
N LEU A 70 -17.44 -8.24 -20.08
CA LEU A 70 -16.11 -8.52 -20.64
C LEU A 70 -16.18 -9.23 -21.98
N CYS A 71 -17.21 -10.03 -22.23
CA CYS A 71 -17.38 -10.71 -23.51
C CYS A 71 -17.67 -9.75 -24.67
N GLY A 72 -18.05 -8.50 -24.36
CA GLY A 72 -18.16 -7.43 -25.36
C GLY A 72 -16.81 -6.84 -25.78
N LEU A 73 -15.73 -7.13 -25.05
CA LEU A 73 -14.40 -6.60 -25.34
C LEU A 73 -13.74 -7.34 -26.50
N LYS A 74 -12.97 -6.61 -27.31
CA LYS A 74 -12.17 -7.21 -28.38
C LYS A 74 -10.84 -7.77 -27.88
N GLY A 75 -10.25 -7.14 -26.86
CA GLY A 75 -8.96 -7.53 -26.30
C GLY A 75 -8.92 -7.45 -24.78
N VAL A 76 -8.32 -8.45 -24.14
CA VAL A 76 -7.96 -8.42 -22.72
C VAL A 76 -6.47 -8.72 -22.59
N LEU A 77 -5.70 -7.82 -21.98
CA LEU A 77 -4.28 -8.00 -21.72
C LEU A 77 -4.04 -8.13 -20.23
N VAL A 78 -3.56 -9.29 -19.79
CA VAL A 78 -3.22 -9.56 -18.38
C VAL A 78 -1.72 -9.66 -18.25
N ILE A 79 -1.11 -8.74 -17.52
CA ILE A 79 0.33 -8.70 -17.22
C ILE A 79 0.52 -9.09 -15.76
N SER A 80 1.23 -10.20 -15.52
CA SER A 80 1.66 -10.57 -14.17
C SER A 80 3.17 -10.40 -14.06
N GLN A 81 3.60 -9.52 -13.15
CA GLN A 81 5.00 -9.24 -12.86
C GLN A 81 5.42 -9.89 -11.53
N GLU A 82 6.57 -10.55 -11.54
CA GLU A 82 7.14 -11.16 -10.34
C GLU A 82 7.65 -10.08 -9.37
N SER A 83 7.29 -10.20 -8.09
CA SER A 83 7.68 -9.30 -7.01
C SER A 83 7.40 -7.81 -7.29
N LEU A 84 6.33 -7.51 -8.04
CA LEU A 84 5.82 -6.16 -8.20
C LEU A 84 5.16 -5.69 -6.90
N HIS A 85 5.53 -4.50 -6.43
CA HIS A 85 5.01 -3.91 -5.20
C HIS A 85 4.29 -2.58 -5.45
N ALA A 86 3.38 -2.20 -4.57
CA ALA A 86 2.60 -0.96 -4.70
C ALA A 86 3.47 0.31 -4.80
N SER A 87 4.64 0.30 -4.16
CA SER A 87 5.64 1.38 -4.26
C SER A 87 6.20 1.55 -5.66
N ASP A 88 6.29 0.46 -6.42
CA ASP A 88 6.90 0.46 -7.75
C ASP A 88 5.98 1.10 -8.78
N LEU A 89 4.66 0.98 -8.60
CA LEU A 89 3.67 1.56 -9.51
C LEU A 89 3.85 3.08 -9.73
N ARG A 90 4.47 3.77 -8.76
CA ARG A 90 4.77 5.20 -8.85
C ARG A 90 5.94 5.50 -9.77
N SER A 91 6.87 4.55 -9.92
CA SER A 91 8.05 4.66 -10.77
C SER A 91 7.88 4.01 -12.14
N THR A 92 6.79 3.26 -12.37
CA THR A 92 6.51 2.53 -13.61
C THR A 92 6.04 3.48 -14.73
N PRO A 93 6.88 3.86 -15.71
CA PRO A 93 6.45 4.66 -16.86
C PRO A 93 5.29 4.05 -17.65
N LEU A 94 5.13 2.71 -17.66
CA LEU A 94 4.01 2.04 -18.33
C LEU A 94 2.65 2.59 -17.91
N LEU A 95 2.47 2.97 -16.64
CA LEU A 95 1.18 3.39 -16.09
C LEU A 95 0.88 4.86 -16.32
N SER A 96 1.89 5.67 -16.60
CA SER A 96 1.75 7.13 -16.73
C SER A 96 0.66 7.60 -17.71
N PRO A 97 0.42 6.93 -18.86
CA PRO A 97 -0.67 7.32 -19.78
C PRO A 97 -2.06 6.91 -19.26
N PHE A 98 -2.13 5.84 -18.46
CA PHE A 98 -3.38 5.15 -18.11
C PHE A 98 -3.98 5.59 -16.77
N LEU A 99 -3.21 6.29 -15.94
CA LEU A 99 -3.69 6.89 -14.69
C LEU A 99 -4.73 8.02 -14.89
N LYS A 100 -5.09 8.35 -16.14
CA LYS A 100 -6.09 9.38 -16.49
C LYS A 100 -7.43 8.82 -16.97
N THR A 101 -7.50 7.52 -17.27
CA THR A 101 -8.70 6.85 -17.80
C THR A 101 -9.47 6.11 -16.70
N SER A 102 -10.60 5.47 -17.03
CA SER A 102 -11.34 4.59 -16.12
C SER A 102 -10.41 3.48 -15.61
N SER A 103 -9.83 3.69 -14.44
CA SER A 103 -8.80 2.84 -13.86
C SER A 103 -9.19 2.42 -12.45
N LEU A 104 -9.11 1.14 -12.17
CA LEU A 104 -9.15 0.54 -10.84
C LEU A 104 -7.70 0.37 -10.36
N SER A 105 -7.42 0.78 -9.13
CA SER A 105 -6.11 0.57 -8.50
C SER A 105 -6.28 0.07 -7.07
N ILE A 106 -5.95 -1.20 -6.85
CA ILE A 106 -5.94 -1.85 -5.54
C ILE A 106 -4.48 -2.05 -5.13
N PRO A 107 -3.95 -1.26 -4.18
CA PRO A 107 -2.53 -1.32 -3.83
C PRO A 107 -2.14 -2.64 -3.16
N TYR A 108 -3.06 -3.27 -2.42
CA TYR A 108 -2.77 -4.45 -1.60
C TYR A 108 -3.82 -5.54 -1.80
N VAL A 109 -3.56 -6.42 -2.76
CA VAL A 109 -4.30 -7.67 -2.92
C VAL A 109 -3.51 -8.78 -2.23
N ALA A 110 -4.14 -9.52 -1.32
CA ALA A 110 -3.49 -10.67 -0.69
C ALA A 110 -3.06 -11.65 -1.78
N SER A 111 -1.77 -11.99 -1.82
CA SER A 111 -1.21 -12.80 -2.90
C SER A 111 -1.97 -14.12 -3.01
N GLY A 112 -2.63 -14.31 -4.15
CA GLY A 112 -3.15 -15.59 -4.57
C GLY A 112 -2.06 -16.39 -5.28
N SER A 113 -2.26 -17.70 -5.44
CA SER A 113 -1.40 -18.44 -6.35
C SER A 113 -1.63 -17.95 -7.78
N VAL A 114 -0.56 -17.88 -8.58
CA VAL A 114 -0.62 -17.59 -10.02
C VAL A 114 -1.63 -18.50 -10.72
N ASP A 115 -1.77 -19.74 -10.24
CA ASP A 115 -2.75 -20.72 -10.70
C ASP A 115 -4.20 -20.21 -10.62
N ARG A 116 -4.53 -19.35 -9.65
CA ARG A 116 -5.88 -18.78 -9.52
C ARG A 116 -6.17 -17.76 -10.61
N LEU A 117 -5.22 -16.87 -10.89
CA LEU A 117 -5.33 -15.93 -11.99
C LEU A 117 -5.48 -16.68 -13.32
N GLU A 118 -4.68 -17.71 -13.54
CA GLU A 118 -4.76 -18.57 -14.72
C GLU A 118 -6.12 -19.28 -14.82
N ALA A 119 -6.66 -19.78 -13.70
CA ALA A 119 -7.99 -20.39 -13.65
C ALA A 119 -9.11 -19.39 -14.02
N SER A 120 -9.05 -18.15 -13.52
CA SER A 120 -10.02 -17.10 -13.85
C SER A 120 -9.91 -16.69 -15.33
N ILE A 121 -8.69 -16.57 -15.87
CA ILE A 121 -8.42 -16.34 -17.31
C ILE A 121 -9.02 -17.46 -18.18
N GLN A 122 -8.78 -18.71 -17.79
CA GLN A 122 -9.32 -19.89 -18.48
C GLN A 122 -10.86 -19.92 -18.42
N SER A 123 -11.44 -19.52 -17.28
CA SER A 123 -12.89 -19.41 -17.12
C SER A 123 -13.48 -18.36 -18.05
N LEU A 124 -12.89 -17.16 -18.08
CA LEU A 124 -13.29 -16.06 -18.96
C LEU A 124 -13.15 -16.42 -20.44
N SER A 125 -12.07 -17.12 -20.81
CA SER A 125 -11.88 -17.60 -22.18
C SER A 125 -12.99 -18.55 -22.61
N ARG A 126 -13.41 -19.48 -21.73
CA ARG A 126 -14.49 -20.42 -22.03
C ARG A 126 -15.85 -19.74 -22.11
N SER A 127 -16.14 -18.78 -21.21
CA SER A 127 -17.42 -18.09 -21.20
C SER A 127 -17.60 -17.20 -22.44
N CYS A 128 -16.55 -16.49 -22.84
CA CYS A 128 -16.60 -15.55 -23.97
C CYS A 128 -16.15 -16.14 -25.31
N GLY A 129 -15.76 -17.42 -25.37
CA GLY A 129 -15.17 -18.03 -26.57
C GLY A 129 -13.86 -17.35 -27.00
N ALA A 130 -13.09 -16.85 -26.03
CA ALA A 130 -11.87 -16.09 -26.28
C ALA A 130 -10.69 -17.01 -26.55
N ARG A 131 -9.78 -16.58 -27.43
CA ARG A 131 -8.49 -17.24 -27.61
C ARG A 131 -7.48 -16.70 -26.60
N VAL A 132 -6.85 -17.60 -25.85
CA VAL A 132 -5.78 -17.26 -24.90
C VAL A 132 -4.43 -17.46 -25.57
N ASP A 133 -3.61 -16.40 -25.60
CA ASP A 133 -2.20 -16.48 -25.97
C ASP A 133 -1.35 -16.15 -24.73
N THR A 134 -0.45 -17.05 -24.35
CA THR A 134 0.48 -16.86 -23.23
C THR A 134 1.84 -16.48 -23.78
N LEU A 135 2.37 -15.33 -23.33
CA LEU A 135 3.62 -14.73 -23.80
C LEU A 135 4.57 -14.46 -22.64
N LYS A 136 5.86 -14.41 -22.96
CA LYS A 136 6.88 -13.91 -22.04
C LYS A 136 7.16 -12.44 -22.29
N ALA A 137 7.60 -11.71 -21.26
CA ALA A 137 8.07 -10.34 -21.44
C ALA A 137 9.16 -10.26 -22.53
N GLY A 138 9.06 -9.29 -23.43
CA GLY A 138 9.95 -9.11 -24.58
C GLY A 138 9.62 -9.95 -25.81
N GLU A 139 8.67 -10.90 -25.72
CA GLU A 139 8.17 -11.61 -26.89
C GLU A 139 7.32 -10.67 -27.76
N SER A 140 7.55 -10.68 -29.08
CA SER A 140 6.79 -9.83 -29.99
C SER A 140 5.42 -10.44 -30.25
N ILE A 141 4.36 -9.64 -30.14
CA ILE A 141 3.02 -10.08 -30.54
C ILE A 141 2.86 -9.90 -32.05
N THR A 142 3.48 -10.78 -32.83
CA THR A 142 3.55 -10.65 -34.30
C THR A 142 2.19 -10.82 -35.00
N ASP A 143 1.22 -11.42 -34.31
CA ASP A 143 -0.08 -11.77 -34.89
C ASP A 143 -1.26 -11.13 -34.17
N LEU A 144 -1.16 -9.91 -33.62
CA LEU A 144 -2.29 -9.21 -32.96
C LEU A 144 -3.44 -8.81 -33.87
N LYS A 145 -3.41 -9.19 -35.16
CA LYS A 145 -4.48 -8.83 -36.09
C LYS A 145 -5.84 -9.18 -35.46
N PRO A 146 -6.79 -8.22 -35.45
CA PRO A 146 -8.15 -8.51 -35.05
C PRO A 146 -8.60 -9.75 -35.79
N LEU A 147 -9.10 -10.75 -35.06
CA LEU A 147 -9.64 -11.93 -35.70
C LEU A 147 -10.75 -11.47 -36.63
N GLU A 148 -10.63 -11.74 -37.93
CA GLU A 148 -11.65 -11.38 -38.94
C GLU A 148 -13.01 -12.02 -38.63
N MET A 149 -13.05 -13.01 -37.73
CA MET A 149 -14.28 -13.49 -37.12
C MET A 149 -14.79 -12.48 -36.09
N ASP A 150 -15.88 -11.81 -36.48
CA ASP A 150 -16.60 -10.67 -35.90
C ASP A 150 -16.92 -10.72 -34.37
N ARG A 151 -16.50 -11.75 -33.61
CA ARG A 151 -16.87 -11.92 -32.20
C ARG A 151 -15.85 -12.60 -31.29
N SER A 152 -14.69 -13.03 -31.76
CA SER A 152 -13.74 -13.71 -30.87
C SER A 152 -12.89 -12.69 -30.10
N MET A 153 -13.15 -12.55 -28.80
CA MET A 153 -12.26 -11.84 -27.88
C MET A 153 -10.87 -12.49 -27.89
N ARG A 154 -9.82 -11.67 -27.79
CA ARG A 154 -8.46 -12.17 -27.59
C ARG A 154 -7.98 -11.86 -26.19
N LEU A 155 -7.46 -12.87 -25.51
CA LEU A 155 -6.87 -12.73 -24.19
C LEU A 155 -5.37 -12.99 -24.29
N VAL A 156 -4.56 -12.00 -23.95
CA VAL A 156 -3.11 -12.10 -23.94
C VAL A 156 -2.63 -12.10 -22.49
N GLN A 157 -2.01 -13.20 -22.07
CA GLN A 157 -1.43 -13.34 -20.74
C GLN A 157 0.09 -13.20 -20.84
N VAL A 158 0.66 -12.20 -20.17
CA VAL A 158 2.09 -11.90 -20.19
C VAL A 158 2.68 -12.20 -18.83
N MET A 159 3.59 -13.17 -18.78
CA MET A 159 4.35 -13.50 -17.58
C MET A 159 5.71 -12.80 -17.64
N ALA A 160 5.88 -11.78 -16.79
CA ALA A 160 7.14 -11.07 -16.62
C ALA A 160 7.86 -11.65 -15.40
N LYS A 161 8.90 -12.44 -15.68
CA LYS A 161 9.78 -12.98 -14.66
C LYS A 161 10.85 -11.94 -14.34
N ARG A 162 11.14 -11.73 -13.06
CA ARG A 162 12.23 -10.84 -12.66
C ARG A 162 13.54 -11.61 -12.72
N GLU A 163 14.47 -11.11 -13.52
CA GLU A 163 15.84 -11.60 -13.50
C GLU A 163 16.61 -10.80 -12.46
N GLU A 164 17.00 -11.47 -11.36
CA GLU A 164 17.79 -10.83 -10.31
C GLU A 164 19.21 -10.63 -10.82
N ILE A 165 19.53 -9.39 -11.19
CA ILE A 165 20.88 -9.00 -11.57
C ILE A 165 21.60 -8.54 -10.30
N GLU A 166 22.57 -9.32 -9.86
CA GLU A 166 23.34 -9.03 -8.64
C GLU A 166 23.97 -7.62 -8.73
N GLY A 167 23.70 -6.78 -7.74
CA GLY A 167 24.24 -5.42 -7.63
C GLY A 167 23.44 -4.34 -8.35
N GLU A 168 22.41 -4.69 -9.12
CA GLU A 168 21.49 -3.70 -9.70
C GLU A 168 20.45 -3.22 -8.70
N SER A 169 20.03 -1.97 -8.85
CA SER A 169 18.96 -1.41 -8.04
C SER A 169 17.60 -1.98 -8.45
N ARG A 170 16.64 -2.02 -7.52
CA ARG A 170 15.25 -2.39 -7.83
C ARG A 170 14.65 -1.53 -8.93
N GLU A 171 14.96 -0.23 -8.92
CA GLU A 171 14.46 0.74 -9.90
C GLU A 171 15.00 0.46 -11.30
N THR A 172 16.30 0.13 -11.44
CA THR A 172 16.90 -0.22 -12.73
C THR A 172 16.35 -1.52 -13.30
N MET A 173 16.10 -2.53 -12.45
CA MET A 173 15.44 -3.77 -12.86
C MET A 173 14.00 -3.53 -13.35
N LEU A 174 13.22 -2.73 -12.62
CA LEU A 174 11.86 -2.35 -13.04
C LEU A 174 11.86 -1.57 -14.36
N ALA A 175 12.78 -0.62 -14.52
CA ALA A 175 12.90 0.16 -15.76
C ALA A 175 13.23 -0.73 -16.96
N TRP A 176 14.04 -1.78 -16.77
CA TRP A 176 14.35 -2.77 -17.79
C TRP A 176 13.12 -3.61 -18.16
N GLU A 177 12.39 -4.14 -17.17
CA GLU A 177 11.13 -4.87 -17.39
C GLU A 177 10.10 -4.01 -18.15
N ASP A 178 9.97 -2.75 -17.75
CA ASP A 178 9.10 -1.78 -18.41
C ASP A 178 9.51 -1.53 -19.86
N ALA A 179 10.81 -1.47 -20.15
CA ALA A 179 11.30 -1.33 -21.52
C ALA A 179 10.95 -2.54 -22.39
N LEU A 180 10.88 -3.75 -21.81
CA LEU A 180 10.45 -4.97 -22.51
C LEU A 180 8.93 -5.00 -22.74
N LEU A 181 8.15 -4.51 -21.77
CA LEU A 181 6.68 -4.53 -21.82
C LEU A 181 6.10 -3.37 -22.64
N ALA A 182 6.74 -2.20 -22.65
CA ALA A 182 6.25 -1.01 -23.33
C ALA A 182 5.89 -1.22 -24.81
N PRO A 183 6.75 -1.83 -25.66
CA PRO A 183 6.39 -2.06 -27.07
C PRO A 183 5.24 -3.06 -27.21
N MET A 184 5.14 -4.03 -26.31
CA MET A 184 4.06 -5.03 -26.28
C MET A 184 2.71 -4.38 -25.93
N VAL A 185 2.66 -3.63 -24.83
CA VAL A 185 1.47 -2.87 -24.41
C VAL A 185 1.05 -1.91 -25.51
N LYS A 186 2.01 -1.17 -26.09
CA LYS A 186 1.72 -0.26 -27.21
C LYS A 186 1.10 -0.99 -28.40
N SER A 187 1.69 -2.11 -28.83
CA SER A 187 1.18 -2.89 -29.96
C SER A 187 -0.22 -3.44 -29.69
N PHE A 188 -0.48 -3.88 -28.46
CA PHE A 188 -1.80 -4.34 -28.04
C PHE A 188 -2.85 -3.23 -28.11
N LEU A 189 -2.52 -2.04 -27.59
CA LEU A 189 -3.43 -0.90 -27.60
C LEU A 189 -3.70 -0.37 -29.02
N GLU A 190 -2.68 -0.40 -29.89
CA GLU A 190 -2.84 -0.07 -31.32
C GLU A 190 -3.74 -1.09 -32.04
N ALA A 191 -3.70 -2.36 -31.65
CA ALA A 191 -4.57 -3.40 -32.21
C ALA A 191 -6.03 -3.31 -31.72
N TYR A 192 -6.25 -2.80 -30.51
CA TYR A 192 -7.56 -2.75 -29.86
C TYR A 192 -7.91 -1.36 -29.29
N PRO A 193 -7.93 -0.27 -30.08
CA PRO A 193 -8.00 1.09 -29.55
C PRO A 193 -9.27 1.39 -28.74
N ASP A 194 -10.42 0.86 -29.17
CA ASP A 194 -11.73 1.26 -28.63
C ASP A 194 -12.32 0.27 -27.63
N SER A 195 -11.83 -0.97 -27.59
CA SER A 195 -12.47 -2.06 -26.85
C SER A 195 -11.44 -3.01 -26.26
N HIS A 196 -10.78 -2.56 -25.20
CA HIS A 196 -9.81 -3.36 -24.46
C HIS A 196 -9.89 -3.17 -22.95
N LEU A 197 -9.44 -4.20 -22.23
CA LEU A 197 -9.10 -4.15 -20.82
C LEU A 197 -7.64 -4.55 -20.64
N VAL A 198 -6.89 -3.77 -19.86
CA VAL A 198 -5.54 -4.17 -19.41
C VAL A 198 -5.57 -4.35 -17.91
N VAL A 199 -5.00 -5.46 -17.43
CA VAL A 199 -4.87 -5.81 -16.02
C VAL A 199 -3.39 -6.02 -15.73
N LEU A 200 -2.80 -5.20 -14.87
CA LEU A 200 -1.45 -5.36 -14.34
C LEU A 200 -1.54 -5.83 -12.89
N THR A 201 -0.84 -6.91 -12.56
CA THR A 201 -0.80 -7.41 -11.18
C THR A 201 0.56 -7.97 -10.82
N GLY A 202 0.88 -7.96 -9.53
CA GLY A 202 2.06 -8.64 -8.99
C GLY A 202 1.77 -10.07 -8.58
N HIS A 203 2.82 -10.90 -8.56
CA HIS A 203 2.81 -12.19 -7.88
C HIS A 203 4.12 -12.39 -7.10
N PRO A 204 4.09 -13.10 -5.98
CA PRO A 204 5.30 -13.36 -5.20
C PRO A 204 6.28 -14.24 -5.98
N ALA A 205 7.58 -13.99 -5.80
CA ALA A 205 8.59 -14.86 -6.38
C ALA A 205 8.46 -16.28 -5.82
N VAL A 206 8.82 -17.28 -6.63
CA VAL A 206 8.68 -18.70 -6.26
C VAL A 206 9.40 -19.02 -4.94
N GLY A 207 10.52 -18.36 -4.65
CA GLY A 207 11.25 -18.50 -3.38
C GLY A 207 10.63 -17.72 -2.20
N GLU A 208 9.96 -16.61 -2.48
CA GLU A 208 9.37 -15.73 -1.47
C GLU A 208 8.12 -16.37 -0.83
N MET A 209 7.33 -17.11 -1.62
CA MET A 209 6.18 -17.85 -1.10
C MET A 209 6.54 -18.87 -0.02
N ALA A 210 7.70 -19.54 -0.14
CA ALA A 210 8.15 -20.51 0.85
C ALA A 210 8.49 -19.83 2.19
N ALA A 211 9.11 -18.64 2.15
CA ALA A 211 9.41 -17.84 3.33
C ALA A 211 8.14 -17.33 4.00
N VAL A 212 7.21 -16.75 3.22
CA VAL A 212 5.92 -16.24 3.75
C VAL A 212 5.08 -17.36 4.36
N GLN A 213 5.04 -18.54 3.75
CA GLN A 213 4.34 -19.70 4.32
C GLN A 213 5.02 -20.25 5.57
N ALA A 214 6.36 -20.26 5.63
CA ALA A 214 7.08 -20.69 6.82
C ALA A 214 6.78 -19.75 8.01
N GLU A 215 6.69 -18.45 7.75
CA GLU A 215 6.41 -17.44 8.77
C GLU A 215 4.94 -17.52 9.25
N ARG A 216 3.96 -17.64 8.35
CA ARG A 216 2.55 -17.86 8.73
C ARG A 216 2.32 -19.14 9.53
N ARG A 217 3.11 -20.19 9.28
CA ARG A 217 3.03 -21.44 10.06
C ARG A 217 3.55 -21.28 11.49
N GLN A 218 4.51 -20.38 11.73
CA GLN A 218 5.01 -20.14 13.09
C GLN A 218 3.99 -19.39 13.95
N GLU A 219 3.24 -18.46 13.36
CA GLU A 219 2.22 -17.68 14.07
C GLU A 219 0.97 -18.52 14.44
N SER A 220 0.70 -19.60 13.71
CA SER A 220 -0.43 -20.51 13.95
C SER A 220 -0.24 -21.51 15.11
N THR A 221 0.87 -21.44 15.87
CA THR A 221 1.14 -22.36 17.01
C THR A 221 0.55 -21.88 18.34
N LEU A 222 -0.05 -20.69 18.38
CA LEU A 222 -0.94 -20.31 19.48
C LEU A 222 -2.34 -20.85 19.16
N GLU A 223 -2.61 -22.09 19.57
CA GLU A 223 -3.93 -22.71 19.54
C GLU A 223 -4.92 -21.89 20.39
N VAL A 224 -5.55 -20.89 19.77
CA VAL A 224 -6.80 -20.33 20.25
C VAL A 224 -7.91 -21.22 19.70
N PRO A 225 -8.79 -21.80 20.53
CA PRO A 225 -9.90 -22.63 20.07
C PRO A 225 -10.71 -21.88 19.02
N SER A 226 -10.97 -22.56 17.90
CA SER A 226 -11.80 -22.07 16.80
C SER A 226 -13.26 -21.94 17.24
N GLU A 227 -13.57 -20.88 17.98
CA GLU A 227 -14.93 -20.38 18.14
C GLU A 227 -15.16 -19.26 17.14
N ASP A 228 -15.89 -19.58 16.06
CA ASP A 228 -16.73 -18.68 15.26
C ASP A 228 -16.43 -17.17 15.33
N TYR A 229 -15.26 -16.76 14.81
CA TYR A 229 -14.82 -15.35 14.75
C TYR A 229 -15.43 -14.56 13.59
N SER A 230 -16.63 -14.93 13.13
CA SER A 230 -17.38 -14.16 12.12
C SER A 230 -17.94 -12.82 12.65
N ASN A 231 -17.75 -12.49 13.94
CA ASN A 231 -18.40 -11.35 14.59
C ASN A 231 -17.47 -10.37 15.34
N LEU A 232 -16.14 -10.43 15.18
CA LEU A 232 -15.22 -9.59 15.97
C LEU A 232 -14.52 -8.45 15.22
N VAL A 233 -14.89 -8.20 13.96
CA VAL A 233 -14.65 -6.88 13.35
C VAL A 233 -15.84 -6.00 13.73
N ALA A 234 -15.65 -5.15 14.73
CA ALA A 234 -16.65 -4.14 15.07
C ALA A 234 -16.93 -3.29 13.82
N PRO A 235 -18.19 -3.21 13.34
CA PRO A 235 -18.52 -2.28 12.27
C PRO A 235 -18.34 -0.86 12.79
N PHE A 236 -17.46 -0.10 12.17
CA PHE A 236 -17.41 1.34 12.36
C PHE A 236 -18.72 1.91 11.75
N LYS A 237 -19.76 1.95 12.58
CA LYS A 237 -21.10 2.41 12.22
C LYS A 237 -21.08 3.93 12.20
N GLY A 238 -20.54 4.51 11.13
CA GLY A 238 -20.73 5.91 10.78
C GLY A 238 -22.21 6.11 10.42
N ASN A 239 -23.02 6.52 11.38
CA ASN A 239 -24.43 6.81 11.19
C ASN A 239 -24.60 8.14 10.44
N GLY A 240 -24.42 8.13 9.12
CA GLY A 240 -24.63 9.27 8.24
C GLY A 240 -26.07 9.30 7.73
N ASN A 241 -26.96 9.93 8.48
CA ASN A 241 -28.31 10.20 8.01
C ASN A 241 -28.27 11.18 6.82
N HIS A 242 -28.98 10.78 5.77
CA HIS A 242 -29.44 11.58 4.65
C HIS A 242 -29.78 13.03 5.02
N SER A 243 -29.02 14.00 4.49
CA SER A 243 -29.55 15.33 4.19
C SER A 243 -29.11 15.74 2.79
N THR A 244 -30.12 15.86 1.93
CA THR A 244 -30.10 16.54 0.65
C THR A 244 -29.62 17.98 0.84
N GLY A 245 -28.53 18.37 0.19
CA GLY A 245 -28.06 19.74 0.21
C GLY A 245 -26.79 19.91 -0.62
N GLU A 246 -26.94 20.52 -1.79
CA GLU A 246 -25.86 20.91 -2.69
C GLU A 246 -24.74 21.68 -1.98
N LYS A 247 -23.50 21.49 -2.48
CA LYS A 247 -22.27 22.27 -2.24
C LYS A 247 -21.60 22.06 -0.89
N THR A 248 -20.73 21.05 -0.80
CA THR A 248 -19.39 21.08 -0.15
C THR A 248 -18.74 19.68 -0.11
N ALA A 249 -18.34 19.14 -1.27
CA ALA A 249 -17.69 17.83 -1.37
C ALA A 249 -16.21 17.91 -1.80
N LEU A 250 -15.49 18.95 -1.36
CA LEU A 250 -14.04 19.09 -1.60
C LEU A 250 -13.17 18.71 -0.39
N LEU A 251 -13.77 18.47 0.78
CA LEU A 251 -13.07 17.97 1.97
C LEU A 251 -13.19 16.45 2.16
N ALA A 252 -14.07 15.77 1.41
CA ALA A 252 -14.24 14.31 1.47
C ALA A 252 -13.13 13.53 0.73
N ARG A 253 -12.22 14.22 0.02
CA ARG A 253 -11.05 13.61 -0.65
C ARG A 253 -9.75 13.77 0.13
N TYR A 254 -9.77 14.46 1.25
CA TYR A 254 -8.64 14.55 2.16
C TYR A 254 -8.96 13.64 3.34
N ASP A 255 -8.42 12.42 3.31
CA ASP A 255 -8.36 11.52 4.45
C ASP A 255 -7.44 12.16 5.52
N ILE A 256 -7.96 13.17 6.21
CA ILE A 256 -7.28 13.92 7.29
C ILE A 256 -6.94 12.97 8.46
N THR A 257 -7.48 11.76 8.44
CA THR A 257 -7.18 10.61 9.29
C THR A 257 -6.15 9.65 8.68
N SER A 258 -5.30 10.10 7.74
CA SER A 258 -4.10 9.33 7.40
C SER A 258 -3.36 8.98 8.68
N THR A 259 -3.23 7.69 8.95
CA THR A 259 -2.67 7.15 10.20
C THR A 259 -1.30 7.75 10.50
N SER A 260 -0.55 8.17 9.47
CA SER A 260 0.71 8.91 9.57
C SER A 260 0.61 10.28 10.27
N ILE A 261 -0.43 11.06 10.01
CA ILE A 261 -0.61 12.37 10.66
C ILE A 261 -0.99 12.17 12.12
N LEU A 262 -1.91 11.25 12.41
CA LEU A 262 -2.33 10.97 13.78
C LEU A 262 -1.16 10.39 14.61
N THR A 263 -0.34 9.52 14.01
CA THR A 263 0.85 8.97 14.68
C THR A 263 1.92 10.04 14.90
N MET A 264 2.19 10.93 13.93
CA MET A 264 3.10 12.08 14.16
C MET A 264 2.57 13.02 15.25
N LEU A 265 1.26 13.26 15.28
CA LEU A 265 0.63 14.09 16.31
C LEU A 265 0.72 13.41 17.68
N GLY A 266 0.48 12.10 17.75
CA GLY A 266 0.61 11.30 18.96
C GLY A 266 2.05 11.27 19.48
N VAL A 267 3.05 11.11 18.61
CA VAL A 267 4.46 11.12 18.99
C VAL A 267 4.90 12.52 19.45
N SER A 268 4.54 13.57 18.72
CA SER A 268 4.90 14.95 19.10
C SER A 268 4.26 15.36 20.43
N PHE A 269 2.95 15.17 20.60
CA PHE A 269 2.26 15.58 21.83
C PHE A 269 2.47 14.60 22.99
N GLY A 270 2.52 13.30 22.73
CA GLY A 270 2.60 12.26 23.76
C GLY A 270 4.02 11.98 24.24
N ILE A 271 5.05 12.26 23.43
CA ILE A 271 6.45 11.97 23.79
C ILE A 271 7.26 13.27 23.85
N LEU A 272 7.26 14.08 22.80
CA LEU A 272 8.16 15.24 22.69
C LEU A 272 7.82 16.33 23.73
N ILE A 273 6.54 16.69 23.86
CA ILE A 273 6.09 17.71 24.82
C ILE A 273 6.39 17.33 26.28
N PRO A 274 6.07 16.12 26.77
CA PRO A 274 6.38 15.77 28.16
C PRO A 274 7.88 15.71 28.44
N ILE A 275 8.72 15.26 27.49
CA ILE A 275 10.18 15.33 27.63
C ILE A 275 10.65 16.78 27.76
N LEU A 276 10.15 17.66 26.89
CA LEU A 276 10.48 19.09 26.91
C LEU A 276 10.03 19.75 28.22
N GLY A 277 8.80 19.48 28.66
CA GLY A 277 8.25 19.99 29.92
C GLY A 277 9.06 19.53 31.12
N PHE A 278 9.48 18.26 31.14
CA PHE A 278 10.34 17.72 32.19
C PHE A 278 11.73 18.37 32.17
N GLY A 279 12.31 18.59 30.99
CA GLY A 279 13.57 19.32 30.82
C GLY A 279 13.50 20.75 31.36
N ILE A 280 12.40 21.47 31.07
CA ILE A 280 12.18 22.82 31.59
C ILE A 280 12.06 22.80 33.11
N MET A 281 11.27 21.87 33.69
CA MET A 281 11.13 21.74 35.14
C MET A 281 12.45 21.37 35.85
N ALA A 282 13.31 20.58 35.20
CA ALA A 282 14.63 20.26 35.74
C ALA A 282 15.56 21.48 35.72
N LEU A 283 15.53 22.28 34.66
CA LEU A 283 16.32 23.51 34.55
C LEU A 283 15.88 24.57 35.57
N THR A 284 14.58 24.71 35.82
CA THR A 284 14.07 25.65 36.84
C THR A 284 14.35 25.20 38.27
N SER A 285 14.62 23.90 38.50
CA SER A 285 14.96 23.37 39.82
C SER A 285 16.41 23.68 40.26
N VAL A 286 17.26 24.21 39.38
CA VAL A 286 18.59 24.68 39.78
C VAL A 286 18.44 26.05 40.42
N SER A 287 18.08 26.07 41.69
CA SER A 287 18.19 27.27 42.51
C SER A 287 19.67 27.62 42.67
N VAL A 288 20.10 28.70 42.02
CA VAL A 288 21.44 29.24 42.23
C VAL A 288 21.55 29.59 43.72
N PRO A 289 22.52 29.03 44.46
CA PRO A 289 22.67 29.30 45.87
C PRO A 289 22.76 30.82 46.08
N PRO A 290 21.95 31.41 46.97
CA PRO A 290 22.07 32.84 47.25
C PRO A 290 23.51 33.08 47.66
N ARG A 291 24.22 33.88 46.87
CA ARG A 291 25.59 34.29 47.19
C ARG A 291 25.49 34.98 48.54
N MET A 292 26.02 34.34 49.58
CA MET A 292 26.20 34.98 50.87
C MET A 292 27.30 36.02 50.67
N ASP A 293 26.91 37.21 50.24
CA ASP A 293 27.75 38.38 50.33
C ASP A 293 28.07 38.56 51.81
N ASN A 294 29.30 38.20 52.18
CA ASN A 294 29.86 38.42 53.49
C ASN A 294 29.91 39.93 53.77
N VAL A 295 28.83 40.49 54.29
CA VAL A 295 28.83 41.80 54.94
C VAL A 295 29.53 41.63 56.30
N LYS A 296 30.87 41.57 56.26
CA LYS A 296 31.74 41.72 57.43
C LYS A 296 32.67 42.89 57.13
N GLY A 297 32.44 44.03 57.78
CA GLY A 297 33.44 45.10 57.76
C GLY A 297 32.98 46.51 58.12
N ILE A 298 32.25 46.74 59.21
CA ILE A 298 32.34 48.01 59.94
C ILE A 298 32.50 47.71 61.43
N GLN A 299 33.73 47.39 61.81
CA GLN A 299 34.27 47.77 63.12
C GLN A 299 35.60 48.49 62.86
N THR A 300 35.53 49.79 62.60
CA THR A 300 36.69 50.68 62.73
C THR A 300 36.78 51.09 64.19
N VAL A 301 37.51 50.28 64.96
CA VAL A 301 38.20 50.73 66.17
C VAL A 301 39.55 51.29 65.72
N THR A 302 39.66 52.62 65.74
CA THR A 302 40.90 53.39 65.84
C THR A 302 40.56 54.53 66.80
N ALA A 303 40.90 54.46 68.08
CA ALA A 303 42.24 54.67 68.65
C ALA A 303 42.86 56.01 68.20
N ASP A 304 42.33 57.12 68.72
CA ASP A 304 43.08 58.37 68.92
C ASP A 304 43.21 58.57 70.44
N LYS A 305 44.35 58.24 71.05
CA LYS A 305 45.52 59.11 71.30
C LYS A 305 45.19 60.46 71.98
N LYS A 306 45.36 60.45 73.31
CA LYS A 306 46.28 61.34 74.05
C LYS A 306 46.23 62.84 73.69
N ASN A 307 45.61 63.65 74.55
CA ASN A 307 46.21 64.88 75.09
C ASN A 307 45.37 65.50 76.22
N GLN A 308 46.07 65.75 77.33
CA GLN A 308 45.84 66.70 78.43
C GLN A 308 44.59 66.55 79.31
#